data_AF-A0A3L6SEX8-F1
#
_entry.id   AF-A0A3L6SEX8-F1
#
_cell.length_a   1.000
_cell.length_b   1.000
_cell.length_c   1.000
_cell.angle_alpha   90.00
_cell.angle_beta   90.00
_cell.angle_gamma   90.00
#
_symmetry.space_group_name_H-M   'P 1'
#
loop_
_entity.id
_entity.type
_entity.pdbx_description
1 polymer ?
#
loop_
_entity_poly.entity_id
_entity_poly.type
_entity_poly.pdbx_seq_one_letter_code
_entity_poly.pdbx_strand_id
1 'polypeptide(L)'
;MGVGPSSEAACEEHAEAEEEATLLAATGGGLHHSLTGHVNEGSLVNAGTSALNGNIHGQQIKDQMQTLTEAGGQVDYVEIVQQESLTPVERIDHPAAICVAAWSGKVRVIDNIEIQAAPS
;
A
#
# COMPACT_ATOMS: atom_id res chain seq x y z
N MET A 1 57.07 -6.35 -16.74
CA MET A 1 56.24 -5.58 -15.79
C MET A 1 55.09 -5.00 -16.58
N GLY A 2 53.86 -5.24 -16.14
CA GLY A 2 52.63 -4.75 -16.78
C GLY A 2 51.60 -5.87 -16.99
N VAL A 3 50.78 -6.11 -15.96
CA VAL A 3 49.53 -6.87 -16.05
C VAL A 3 48.41 -5.93 -16.51
N GLY A 4 47.56 -6.39 -17.43
CA GLY A 4 46.27 -5.78 -17.80
C GLY A 4 45.39 -6.90 -18.37
N PRO A 5 44.11 -7.02 -17.95
CA PRO A 5 43.41 -8.30 -17.98
C PRO A 5 42.84 -8.70 -19.34
N SER A 6 42.71 -10.02 -19.50
CA SER A 6 41.92 -10.73 -20.51
C SER A 6 40.53 -10.11 -20.70
N SER A 7 40.19 -9.75 -21.93
CA SER A 7 38.81 -9.48 -22.34
C SER A 7 38.13 -10.82 -22.65
N GLU A 8 37.82 -11.56 -21.58
CA GLU A 8 37.11 -12.83 -21.66
C GLU A 8 35.60 -12.56 -21.61
N ALA A 9 34.90 -13.13 -22.60
CA ALA A 9 33.48 -13.46 -22.63
C ALA A 9 32.46 -12.29 -22.54
N ALA A 10 31.81 -12.09 -23.68
CA ALA A 10 30.52 -11.42 -23.81
C ALA A 10 29.53 -11.95 -22.75
N CYS A 11 28.86 -11.02 -22.07
CA CYS A 11 27.72 -11.29 -21.20
C CYS A 11 26.56 -11.80 -22.04
N GLU A 12 26.52 -13.09 -22.23
CA GLU A 12 25.43 -13.83 -22.85
C GLU A 12 24.70 -14.59 -21.74
N GLU A 13 23.74 -13.91 -21.11
CA GLU A 13 22.60 -14.56 -20.45
C GLU A 13 21.39 -13.62 -20.52
N HIS A 14 21.04 -13.30 -21.77
CA HIS A 14 19.65 -13.06 -22.12
C HIS A 14 18.88 -14.38 -21.93
N ALA A 15 17.70 -14.29 -21.32
CA ALA A 15 16.63 -15.31 -21.27
C ALA A 15 16.44 -16.13 -19.98
N GLU A 16 16.37 -15.49 -18.80
CA GLU A 16 15.55 -15.99 -17.68
C GLU A 16 14.75 -14.86 -16.95
N ALA A 17 14.52 -13.72 -17.61
CA ALA A 17 13.83 -12.56 -17.02
C ALA A 17 12.38 -12.36 -17.48
N GLU A 18 11.83 -13.24 -18.32
CA GLU A 18 10.49 -13.05 -18.90
C GLU A 18 9.37 -13.85 -18.19
N GLU A 19 9.70 -14.79 -17.30
CA GLU A 19 8.67 -15.61 -16.63
C GLU A 19 8.12 -14.99 -15.32
N GLU A 20 8.81 -14.03 -14.70
CA GLU A 20 8.27 -13.30 -13.52
C GLU A 20 7.29 -12.17 -13.87
N ALA A 21 7.16 -11.80 -15.14
CA ALA A 21 6.28 -10.70 -15.57
C ALA A 21 4.78 -11.08 -15.61
N THR A 22 4.42 -12.36 -15.45
CA THR A 22 3.01 -12.82 -15.52
C THR A 22 2.29 -12.81 -14.16
N LEU A 23 2.97 -12.51 -13.05
CA LEU A 23 2.30 -12.25 -11.75
C LEU A 23 1.89 -10.77 -11.57
N LEU A 24 2.31 -9.90 -12.50
CA LEU A 24 2.16 -8.44 -12.48
C LEU A 24 0.75 -7.95 -12.87
N ALA A 25 -0.16 -8.86 -13.23
CA ALA A 25 -1.55 -8.53 -13.60
C ALA A 25 -2.59 -8.88 -12.51
N ALA A 26 -2.23 -9.66 -11.48
CA ALA A 26 -3.13 -10.05 -10.40
C ALA A 26 -2.95 -9.22 -9.10
N THR A 27 -1.83 -8.50 -8.99
CA THR A 27 -1.57 -7.54 -7.92
C THR A 27 -1.46 -6.17 -8.58
N GLY A 28 -2.52 -5.37 -8.45
CA GLY A 28 -2.74 -4.19 -9.27
C GLY A 28 -1.58 -3.19 -9.25
N GLY A 29 -1.14 -2.83 -10.44
CA GLY A 29 -0.59 -1.51 -10.73
C GLY A 29 0.85 -1.29 -10.29
N GLY A 30 1.76 -1.33 -11.27
CA GLY A 30 3.14 -0.91 -11.11
C GLY A 30 3.26 0.45 -10.42
N LEU A 31 4.19 0.52 -9.47
CA LEU A 31 4.62 1.73 -8.78
C LEU A 31 5.37 2.64 -9.76
N HIS A 32 4.65 3.20 -10.73
CA HIS A 32 5.14 4.37 -11.43
C HIS A 32 4.81 5.56 -10.53
N HIS A 33 5.84 6.01 -9.80
CA HIS A 33 5.85 7.15 -8.90
C HIS A 33 5.50 8.45 -9.66
N SER A 34 4.24 8.61 -10.08
CA SER A 34 3.74 9.86 -10.65
C SER A 34 3.52 10.82 -9.49
N LEU A 35 4.60 11.52 -9.13
CA LEU A 35 4.72 12.58 -8.12
C LEU A 35 3.93 13.84 -8.52
N THR A 36 2.67 13.70 -8.91
CA THR A 36 1.71 14.80 -8.81
C THR A 36 0.82 14.49 -7.61
N GLY A 37 1.46 14.55 -6.43
CA GLY A 37 1.01 13.98 -5.16
C GLY A 37 -0.21 14.68 -4.58
N HIS A 38 -1.38 14.06 -4.78
CA HIS A 38 -2.64 14.46 -4.19
C HIS A 38 -3.33 13.22 -3.65
N VAL A 39 -3.72 13.25 -2.37
CA VAL A 39 -4.63 12.23 -1.83
C VAL A 39 -5.96 12.30 -2.57
N ASN A 40 -6.41 11.14 -3.02
CA ASN A 40 -7.72 10.86 -3.60
C ASN A 40 -8.24 9.51 -3.10
N GLU A 41 -9.52 9.22 -3.34
CA GLU A 41 -10.20 7.96 -2.95
C GLU A 41 -9.38 6.73 -3.36
N GLY A 42 -8.95 6.64 -4.63
CA GLY A 42 -8.17 5.49 -5.12
C GLY A 42 -6.84 5.28 -4.40
N SER A 43 -6.14 6.36 -4.05
CA SER A 43 -4.90 6.25 -3.25
C SER A 43 -5.16 5.76 -1.83
N LEU A 44 -6.29 6.13 -1.21
CA LEU A 44 -6.68 5.67 0.13
C LEU A 44 -7.03 4.19 0.11
N VAL A 45 -7.80 3.73 -0.88
CA VAL A 45 -8.13 2.30 -1.06
C VAL A 45 -6.86 1.46 -1.28
N ASN A 46 -5.92 1.94 -2.10
CA ASN A 46 -4.65 1.25 -2.33
C ASN A 46 -3.78 1.19 -1.07
N ALA A 47 -3.72 2.28 -0.30
CA ALA A 47 -3.04 2.32 0.98
C ALA A 47 -3.66 1.32 1.97
N GLY A 48 -5.00 1.27 2.04
CA GLY A 48 -5.72 0.34 2.91
C GLY A 48 -5.46 -1.12 2.53
N THR A 49 -5.56 -1.44 1.24
CA THR A 49 -5.27 -2.78 0.73
C THR A 49 -3.83 -3.20 1.05
N SER A 50 -2.88 -2.29 0.90
CA SER A 50 -1.46 -2.54 1.20
C SER A 50 -1.22 -2.72 2.69
N ALA A 51 -1.86 -1.90 3.53
CA ALA A 51 -1.75 -1.99 4.99
C ALA A 51 -2.42 -3.26 5.55
N LEU A 52 -3.45 -3.78 4.89
CA LEU A 52 -4.18 -4.99 5.28
C LEU A 52 -3.49 -6.29 4.86
N ASN A 53 -2.45 -6.24 4.02
CA ASN A 53 -1.83 -7.44 3.46
C ASN A 53 -1.20 -8.36 4.53
N GLY A 54 -1.98 -9.32 5.01
CA GLY A 54 -1.61 -10.24 6.09
C GLY A 54 -1.62 -9.62 7.49
N ASN A 55 -2.08 -8.38 7.64
CA ASN A 55 -2.07 -7.65 8.90
C ASN A 55 -3.49 -7.48 9.45
N ILE A 56 -3.67 -7.86 10.71
CA ILE A 56 -4.94 -7.74 11.43
C ILE A 56 -4.84 -6.86 12.68
N HIS A 57 -3.65 -6.36 13.01
CA HIS A 57 -3.42 -5.55 14.21
C HIS A 57 -3.66 -4.08 13.89
N GLY A 58 -4.64 -3.49 14.56
CA GLY A 58 -5.15 -2.18 14.21
C GLY A 58 -4.07 -1.09 14.24
N GLN A 59 -3.19 -1.09 15.25
CA GLN A 59 -2.13 -0.09 15.33
C GLN A 59 -1.15 -0.18 14.14
N GLN A 60 -0.74 -1.38 13.75
CA GLN A 60 0.20 -1.56 12.64
C GLN A 60 -0.41 -1.09 11.31
N ILE A 61 -1.70 -1.37 11.10
CA ILE A 61 -2.45 -0.91 9.92
C ILE A 61 -2.55 0.61 9.91
N LYS A 62 -2.83 1.25 11.06
CA LYS A 62 -2.88 2.71 11.19
C LYS A 62 -1.54 3.35 10.84
N ASP A 63 -0.44 2.81 11.36
CA ASP A 63 0.91 3.33 11.10
C ASP A 63 1.28 3.22 9.60
N GLN A 64 0.93 2.09 8.97
CA GLN A 64 1.14 1.88 7.54
C GLN A 64 0.26 2.80 6.68
N MET A 65 -1.02 2.92 7.01
CA MET A 65 -1.96 3.84 6.36
C MET A 65 -1.47 5.29 6.41
N GLN A 66 -0.99 5.71 7.58
CA GLN A 66 -0.43 7.04 7.75
C GLN A 66 0.77 7.25 6.84
N THR A 67 1.74 6.34 6.87
CA THR A 67 2.96 6.40 6.04
C THR A 67 2.65 6.44 4.54
N LEU A 68 1.74 5.58 4.06
CA LEU A 68 1.38 5.45 2.65
C LEU A 68 0.61 6.68 2.15
N THR A 69 -0.26 7.24 2.99
CA THR A 69 -1.07 8.41 2.63
C THR A 69 -0.26 9.71 2.71
N GLU A 70 0.69 9.81 3.64
CA GLU A 70 1.57 10.98 3.78
C GLU A 70 2.47 11.22 2.55
N ALA A 71 2.69 10.19 1.72
CA ALA A 71 3.38 10.34 0.44
C ALA A 71 2.61 11.23 -0.57
N GLY A 72 1.30 11.45 -0.37
CA GLY A 72 0.43 12.23 -1.26
C GLY A 72 -0.31 13.41 -0.61
N GLY A 73 -0.16 13.63 0.70
CA GLY A 73 -0.86 14.70 1.44
C GLY A 73 -0.63 14.63 2.95
N GLN A 74 -1.42 15.35 3.74
CA GLN A 74 -1.31 15.31 5.21
C GLN A 74 -2.45 14.49 5.79
N VAL A 75 -2.13 13.42 6.52
CA VAL A 75 -3.14 12.64 7.24
C VAL A 75 -3.64 13.44 8.44
N ASP A 76 -4.96 13.54 8.56
CA ASP A 76 -5.65 14.21 9.65
C ASP A 76 -6.18 13.20 10.67
N TYR A 77 -6.65 12.04 10.19
CA TYR A 77 -7.23 11.00 11.02
C TYR A 77 -7.13 9.64 10.33
N VAL A 78 -6.78 8.60 11.11
CA VAL A 78 -6.98 7.20 10.74
C VAL A 78 -7.44 6.46 11.99
N GLU A 79 -8.57 5.76 11.91
CA GLU A 79 -9.02 4.86 12.96
C GLU A 79 -9.64 3.61 12.36
N ILE A 80 -9.52 2.52 13.09
CA ILE A 80 -10.12 1.25 12.70
C ILE A 80 -11.23 0.96 13.69
N VAL A 81 -12.44 0.80 13.16
CA VAL A 81 -13.66 0.68 13.97
C VAL A 81 -14.44 -0.56 13.58
N GLN A 82 -15.22 -1.11 14.50
CA GLN A 82 -16.22 -2.11 14.16
C GLN A 82 -17.31 -1.47 13.29
N GLN A 83 -17.76 -2.16 12.23
CA GLN A 83 -18.62 -1.56 11.20
C GLN A 83 -19.98 -1.06 11.73
N GLU A 84 -20.58 -1.76 12.69
CA GLU A 84 -21.92 -1.41 13.21
C GLU A 84 -21.87 -0.38 14.35
N SER A 85 -20.99 -0.60 15.34
CA SER A 85 -20.94 0.25 16.54
C SER A 85 -20.04 1.47 16.40
N LEU A 86 -19.17 1.52 15.38
CA LEU A 86 -18.14 2.52 15.18
C LEU A 86 -17.18 2.66 16.38
N THR A 87 -17.07 1.63 17.21
CA THR A 87 -16.11 1.60 18.31
C THR A 87 -14.73 1.21 17.80
N PRO A 88 -13.65 1.89 18.24
CA PRO A 88 -12.29 1.51 17.88
C PRO A 88 -11.98 0.04 18.20
N VAL A 89 -11.21 -0.61 17.34
CA VAL A 89 -10.77 -1.99 17.51
C VAL A 89 -9.25 -2.11 17.42
N GLU A 90 -8.67 -2.90 18.32
CA GLU A 90 -7.23 -3.17 18.32
C GLU A 90 -6.84 -4.30 17.37
N ARG A 91 -7.80 -5.15 17.01
CA ARG A 91 -7.61 -6.29 16.11
C ARG A 91 -8.86 -6.49 15.25
N ILE A 92 -8.66 -6.83 13.98
CA ILE A 92 -9.74 -7.13 13.04
C ILE A 92 -10.08 -8.62 13.14
N ASP A 93 -11.04 -8.95 13.99
CA ASP A 93 -11.62 -10.30 14.13
C ASP A 93 -13.10 -10.37 13.74
N HIS A 94 -13.69 -9.23 13.40
CA HIS A 94 -15.08 -9.07 12.92
C HIS A 94 -15.08 -8.03 11.79
N PRO A 95 -16.20 -7.89 11.03
CA PRO A 95 -16.33 -6.80 10.07
C PRO A 95 -15.99 -5.44 10.67
N ALA A 96 -15.07 -4.74 10.00
CA ALA A 96 -14.48 -3.50 10.46
C ALA A 96 -14.44 -2.47 9.32
N ALA A 97 -14.12 -1.23 9.64
CA ALA A 97 -13.85 -0.19 8.66
C ALA A 97 -12.60 0.59 9.06
N ILE A 98 -11.76 0.94 8.08
CA ILE A 98 -10.74 1.99 8.25
C ILE A 98 -11.42 3.31 7.90
N CYS A 99 -11.57 4.20 8.87
CA CYS A 99 -12.00 5.57 8.63
C CYS A 99 -10.75 6.44 8.48
N VAL A 100 -10.63 7.13 7.36
CA VAL A 100 -9.48 7.98 7.06
C VAL A 100 -9.92 9.37 6.61
N ALA A 101 -9.20 10.39 7.08
CA ALA A 101 -9.28 11.74 6.56
C ALA A 101 -7.87 12.26 6.26
N ALA A 102 -7.71 12.88 5.11
CA ALA A 102 -6.44 13.45 4.69
C ALA A 102 -6.63 14.72 3.86
N TRP A 103 -5.67 15.64 3.97
CA TRP A 103 -5.64 16.88 3.23
C TRP A 103 -4.87 16.71 1.92
N SER A 104 -5.55 17.05 0.82
CA SER A 104 -4.99 17.21 -0.51
C SER A 104 -5.00 18.69 -0.86
N GLY A 105 -3.88 19.37 -0.57
CA GLY A 105 -3.81 20.83 -0.62
C GLY A 105 -4.79 21.48 0.36
N LYS A 106 -5.84 22.12 -0.15
CA LYS A 106 -6.88 22.79 0.66
C LYS A 106 -8.16 21.96 0.83
N VAL A 107 -8.23 20.79 0.20
CA VAL A 107 -9.40 19.92 0.22
C VAL A 107 -9.16 18.80 1.23
N ARG A 108 -10.13 18.55 2.11
CA ARG A 108 -10.13 17.39 3.00
C ARG A 108 -10.89 16.25 2.34
N VAL A 109 -10.19 15.17 2.04
CA VAL A 109 -10.75 13.92 1.54
C VAL A 109 -11.06 13.04 2.76
N ILE A 110 -12.26 12.48 2.81
CA ILE A 110 -12.70 11.56 3.85
C ILE A 110 -13.19 10.30 3.14
N ASP A 111 -12.78 9.15 3.66
CA ASP A 111 -13.16 7.86 3.10
C ASP A 111 -13.22 6.77 4.17
N ASN A 112 -13.89 5.68 3.83
CA ASN A 112 -14.15 4.52 4.66
C ASN A 112 -13.83 3.26 3.85
N ILE A 113 -12.92 2.43 4.33
CA ILE A 113 -12.58 1.16 3.69
C ILE A 113 -13.18 0.04 4.51
N GLU A 114 -14.23 -0.60 3.99
CA GLU A 114 -14.86 -1.75 4.65
C GLU A 114 -13.98 -2.99 4.55
N ILE A 115 -13.85 -3.70 5.67
CA ILE A 115 -13.04 -4.91 5.82
C ILE A 115 -13.95 -6.02 6.28
N GLN A 116 -14.04 -7.07 5.47
CA GLN A 116 -14.67 -8.32 5.88
C GLN A 116 -13.62 -9.15 6.63
N ALA A 117 -13.94 -9.58 7.85
CA ALA A 117 -13.09 -10.56 8.53
C ALA A 117 -13.09 -11.87 7.72
N ALA A 118 -11.93 -12.50 7.58
CA ALA A 118 -11.84 -13.81 6.95
C ALA A 118 -12.72 -14.80 7.74
N PRO A 119 -13.50 -15.66 7.06
CA PRO A 119 -14.28 -16.68 7.75
C PRO A 119 -13.32 -17.62 8.51
N SER A 120 -13.64 -17.85 9.78
CA SER A 120 -12.97 -18.81 10.67
C SER A 120 -13.18 -20.25 10.23
#